data_AF-A0A930K6H7-F1
#
_entry.id   AF-A0A930K6H7-F1
#
_cell.length_a   1.000
_cell.length_b   1.000
_cell.length_c   1.000
_cell.angle_alpha   90.00
_cell.angle_beta   90.00
_cell.angle_gamma   90.00
#
_symmetry.space_group_name_H-M   'P 1'
#
loop_
_entity.id
_entity.type
_entity.pdbx_description
1 polymer ?
#
loop_
_entity_poly.entity_id
_entity_poly.type
_entity_poly.pdbx_seq_one_letter_code
_entity_poly.pdbx_strand_id
1 'polypeptide(L)'
;MKQTALFFVFLLTLLSSCCNKTCHKSTDNNPLDSLVLVDTTEMKSAFLGCIHRFIKQYPKDSTFILKCGYGYEDHGVYTNGVYINNDVFVIQPAYYDMFMGGEWSIDDMYPSHYFKIDNRIVFLCSRSDSFMKQEKYRKAYHQIVSDSLRVRYEDLAFILVEHKDNKATLLSSDEIRKRKISPISGFRTVVKFKAPKLTDESSDDE
;
A
#
# COMPACT_ATOMS: atom_id res chain seq x y z
N MET A 1 -42.81 33.52 41.18
CA MET A 1 -42.48 33.91 39.79
C MET A 1 -41.08 34.51 39.59
N LYS A 2 -40.36 34.98 40.63
CA LYS A 2 -39.02 35.56 40.46
C LYS A 2 -37.87 34.53 40.35
N GLN A 3 -38.01 33.34 40.95
CA GLN A 3 -36.98 32.29 40.88
C GLN A 3 -36.96 31.53 39.54
N THR A 4 -38.10 31.36 38.87
CA THR A 4 -38.19 30.72 37.55
C THR A 4 -37.58 31.59 36.45
N ALA A 5 -37.70 32.91 36.57
CA ALA A 5 -37.07 33.86 35.65
C ALA A 5 -35.53 33.84 35.75
N LEU A 6 -34.98 33.72 36.98
CA LEU A 6 -33.53 33.67 37.19
C LEU A 6 -32.90 32.41 36.59
N PHE A 7 -33.60 31.28 36.69
CA PHE A 7 -33.15 29.99 36.14
C PHE A 7 -33.15 30.01 34.60
N PHE A 8 -34.14 30.66 33.98
CA PHE A 8 -34.20 30.82 32.53
C PHE A 8 -33.10 31.72 31.98
N VAL A 9 -32.76 32.81 32.69
CA VAL A 9 -31.66 33.71 32.29
C VAL A 9 -30.30 33.01 32.41
N PHE A 10 -30.10 32.16 33.43
CA PHE A 10 -28.88 31.36 33.56
C PHE A 10 -28.76 30.27 32.49
N LEU A 11 -29.88 29.68 32.06
CA LEU A 11 -29.88 28.69 30.97
C LEU A 11 -29.60 29.33 29.60
N LEU A 12 -30.07 30.56 29.38
CA LEU A 12 -29.81 31.34 28.16
C LEU A 12 -28.36 31.80 28.05
N THR A 13 -27.68 32.12 29.16
CA THR A 13 -26.25 32.49 29.14
C THR A 13 -25.32 31.29 28.92
N LEU A 14 -25.72 30.09 29.35
CA LEU A 14 -25.00 28.84 29.05
C LEU A 14 -25.13 28.45 27.57
N LEU A 15 -26.27 28.72 26.94
CA LEU A 15 -26.49 28.45 25.51
C LEU A 15 -25.82 29.50 24.60
N SER A 16 -25.59 30.73 25.08
CA SER A 16 -24.87 31.77 24.33
C SER A 16 -23.33 31.65 24.39
N SER A 17 -22.79 30.79 25.26
CA SER A 17 -21.34 30.47 25.29
C SER A 17 -20.94 29.40 24.25
N CYS A 18 -21.89 28.95 23.42
CA CYS A 18 -21.66 28.11 22.26
C CYS A 18 -21.77 28.92 20.97
N CYS A 19 -20.96 29.97 20.81
CA CYS A 19 -20.66 30.49 19.48
C CYS A 19 -19.28 31.15 19.44
N ASN A 20 -18.57 30.84 18.35
CA ASN A 20 -17.31 31.43 17.90
C ASN A 20 -16.03 30.96 18.62
N LYS A 21 -15.82 29.65 18.67
CA LYS A 21 -14.62 29.21 17.95
C LYS A 21 -15.01 29.22 16.48
N THR A 22 -14.62 30.28 15.77
CA THR A 22 -14.18 30.07 14.39
C THR A 22 -13.32 28.82 14.47
N CYS A 23 -13.87 27.71 14.00
CA CYS A 23 -13.08 26.54 13.71
C CYS A 23 -12.18 27.05 12.58
N HIS A 24 -11.06 27.66 12.96
CA HIS A 24 -9.85 27.42 12.22
C HIS A 24 -9.79 25.90 12.19
N LYS A 25 -10.34 25.32 11.11
CA LYS A 25 -9.70 24.18 10.49
C LYS A 25 -8.27 24.65 10.26
N SER A 26 -7.43 24.54 11.29
CA SER A 26 -6.09 24.04 11.07
C SER A 26 -6.37 22.77 10.29
N THR A 27 -6.20 22.90 8.98
CA THR A 27 -6.38 21.80 8.06
C THR A 27 -5.06 21.04 8.08
N ASP A 28 -4.54 20.77 9.29
CA ASP A 28 -3.51 19.77 9.52
C ASP A 28 -4.25 18.42 9.49
N ASN A 29 -4.89 18.13 8.34
CA ASN A 29 -5.37 16.79 8.07
C ASN A 29 -4.11 15.93 8.05
N ASN A 30 -4.01 15.01 9.02
CA ASN A 30 -2.92 14.06 9.04
C ASN A 30 -2.98 13.30 7.70
N PRO A 31 -1.90 13.27 6.91
CA PRO A 31 -1.94 12.64 5.59
C PRO A 31 -2.33 11.16 5.66
N LEU A 32 -2.12 10.50 6.80
CA LEU A 32 -2.58 9.13 7.05
C LEU A 32 -4.10 8.97 7.12
N ASP A 33 -4.86 10.04 7.37
CA ASP A 33 -6.34 10.00 7.44
C ASP A 33 -6.96 9.63 6.08
N SER A 34 -6.20 9.78 4.99
CA SER A 34 -6.62 9.38 3.64
C SER A 34 -6.37 7.90 3.34
N LEU A 35 -5.66 7.20 4.21
CA LEU A 35 -5.22 5.80 4.04
C LEU A 35 -5.94 4.87 5.02
N VAL A 36 -6.03 3.60 4.67
CA VAL A 36 -6.61 2.56 5.52
C VAL A 36 -5.51 1.93 6.39
N LEU A 37 -5.67 2.02 7.70
CA LEU A 37 -4.83 1.31 8.66
C LEU A 37 -5.18 -0.18 8.64
N VAL A 38 -4.18 -1.02 8.41
CA VAL A 38 -4.31 -2.47 8.45
C VAL A 38 -3.96 -2.98 9.84
N ASP A 39 -4.86 -3.79 10.40
CA ASP A 39 -4.60 -4.55 11.61
C ASP A 39 -3.63 -5.70 11.31
N THR A 40 -2.53 -5.75 12.05
CA THR A 40 -1.47 -6.75 11.86
C THR A 40 -1.57 -7.92 12.84
N THR A 41 -2.58 -7.94 13.72
CA THR A 41 -2.73 -8.96 14.78
C THR A 41 -2.79 -10.38 14.21
N GLU A 42 -3.46 -10.56 13.08
CA GLU A 42 -3.60 -11.87 12.41
C GLU A 42 -2.46 -12.19 11.43
N MET A 43 -1.48 -11.30 11.27
CA MET A 43 -0.33 -11.57 10.40
C MET A 43 0.62 -12.56 11.06
N LYS A 44 1.18 -13.47 10.25
CA LYS A 44 2.21 -14.43 10.70
C LYS A 44 3.36 -13.69 11.39
N SER A 45 3.67 -14.06 12.63
CA SER A 45 4.71 -13.37 13.40
C SER A 45 6.11 -13.53 12.79
N ALA A 46 6.38 -14.63 12.08
CA ALA A 46 7.64 -14.78 11.34
C ALA A 46 7.76 -13.77 10.18
N PHE A 47 6.65 -13.45 9.53
CA PHE A 47 6.59 -12.44 8.45
C PHE A 47 6.83 -11.04 9.02
N LEU A 48 6.12 -10.67 10.09
CA LEU A 48 6.35 -9.42 10.81
C LEU A 48 7.80 -9.32 11.30
N GLY A 49 8.37 -10.42 11.82
CA GLY A 49 9.77 -10.49 12.24
C GLY A 49 10.76 -10.18 11.10
N CYS A 50 10.48 -10.61 9.87
CA CYS A 50 11.29 -10.24 8.69
C CYS A 50 11.21 -8.74 8.41
N ILE A 51 10.02 -8.15 8.47
CA ILE A 51 9.81 -6.72 8.26
C ILE A 51 10.55 -5.90 9.33
N HIS A 52 10.41 -6.26 10.61
CA HIS A 52 11.16 -5.63 11.71
C HIS A 52 12.68 -5.69 11.48
N ARG A 53 13.22 -6.86 11.10
CA ARG A 53 14.66 -7.03 10.84
C ARG A 53 15.14 -6.17 9.67
N PHE A 54 14.35 -6.05 8.61
CA PHE A 54 14.68 -5.20 7.47
C PHE A 54 14.69 -3.73 7.87
N ILE A 55 13.60 -3.25 8.47
CA ILE A 55 13.43 -1.86 8.87
C ILE A 55 14.55 -1.38 9.81
N LYS A 56 15.01 -2.23 10.73
CA LYS A 56 16.14 -1.91 11.64
C LYS A 56 17.46 -1.62 10.93
N GLN A 57 17.64 -2.10 9.69
CA GLN A 57 18.84 -1.82 8.89
C GLN A 57 18.87 -0.36 8.37
N TYR A 58 17.72 0.31 8.37
CA TYR A 58 17.54 1.65 7.82
C TYR A 58 17.13 2.64 8.92
N PRO A 59 18.00 2.95 9.91
CA PRO A 59 17.61 3.70 11.10
C PRO A 59 17.12 5.13 10.80
N LYS A 60 17.54 5.72 9.67
CA LYS A 60 17.18 7.08 9.24
C LYS A 60 15.86 7.16 8.46
N ASP A 61 15.36 6.02 7.98
CA ASP A 61 14.18 5.96 7.13
C ASP A 61 12.93 5.68 7.97
N SER A 62 11.90 6.53 7.82
CA SER A 62 10.65 6.45 8.59
C SER A 62 9.52 5.74 7.84
N THR A 63 9.69 5.52 6.54
CA THR A 63 8.67 5.03 5.61
C THR A 63 9.23 3.93 4.71
N PHE A 64 8.43 2.88 4.52
CA PHE A 64 8.80 1.68 3.75
C PHE A 64 7.66 1.26 2.84
N ILE A 65 7.98 0.53 1.78
CA ILE A 65 7.02 -0.16 0.92
C ILE A 65 7.11 -1.66 1.15
N LEU A 66 5.96 -2.31 1.21
CA LEU A 66 5.79 -3.74 1.08
C LEU A 66 4.86 -4.03 -0.09
N LYS A 67 5.32 -4.83 -1.06
CA LYS A 67 4.53 -5.22 -2.23
C LYS A 67 4.63 -6.71 -2.51
N CYS A 68 3.65 -7.25 -3.23
CA CYS A 68 3.76 -8.59 -3.80
C CYS A 68 4.91 -8.64 -4.82
N GLY A 69 5.80 -9.61 -4.70
CA GLY A 69 6.90 -9.83 -5.66
C GLY A 69 6.46 -10.57 -6.92
N TYR A 70 5.22 -11.05 -6.97
CA TYR A 70 4.63 -11.82 -8.07
C TYR A 70 5.43 -13.07 -8.48
N GLY A 71 6.26 -13.58 -7.56
CA GLY A 71 6.98 -14.84 -7.67
C GLY A 71 6.59 -15.77 -6.54
N TYR A 72 6.68 -17.06 -6.78
CA TYR A 72 6.41 -18.10 -5.80
C TYR A 72 7.40 -19.26 -5.89
N GLU A 73 7.56 -20.01 -4.81
CA GLU A 73 8.34 -21.24 -4.76
C GLU A 73 7.38 -22.45 -4.70
N ASP A 74 7.50 -23.36 -5.68
CA ASP A 74 6.56 -24.48 -5.91
C ASP A 74 6.81 -25.67 -4.96
N HIS A 75 6.51 -25.46 -3.68
CA HIS A 75 6.47 -26.49 -2.64
C HIS A 75 5.61 -26.00 -1.45
N GLY A 76 4.48 -25.38 -1.77
CA GLY A 76 3.56 -24.82 -0.80
C GLY A 76 2.66 -25.86 -0.14
N VAL A 77 1.39 -25.54 0.08
CA VAL A 77 0.44 -26.42 0.76
C VAL A 77 -0.87 -26.57 0.02
N TYR A 78 -1.46 -27.77 0.13
CA TYR A 78 -2.86 -27.98 -0.23
C TYR A 78 -3.76 -27.61 0.94
N THR A 79 -4.73 -26.72 0.70
CA THR A 79 -5.80 -26.42 1.66
C THR A 79 -7.11 -26.22 0.91
N ASN A 80 -8.20 -26.81 1.41
CA ASN A 80 -9.53 -26.75 0.79
C ASN A 80 -9.55 -27.11 -0.71
N GLY A 81 -8.71 -28.07 -1.14
CA GLY A 81 -8.61 -28.49 -2.55
C GLY A 81 -7.85 -27.52 -3.46
N VAL A 82 -7.28 -26.44 -2.91
CA VAL A 82 -6.47 -25.45 -3.64
C VAL A 82 -5.01 -25.58 -3.19
N TYR A 83 -4.10 -25.61 -4.16
CA TYR A 83 -2.67 -25.54 -3.88
C TYR A 83 -2.24 -24.09 -3.75
N ILE A 84 -1.73 -23.73 -2.58
CA ILE A 84 -1.23 -22.39 -2.26
C ILE A 84 0.30 -22.46 -2.25
N ASN A 85 0.92 -21.79 -3.23
CA ASN A 85 2.36 -21.68 -3.34
C ASN A 85 2.95 -20.77 -2.26
N ASN A 86 4.24 -20.96 -1.92
CA ASN A 86 4.96 -20.06 -1.02
C ASN A 86 5.24 -18.73 -1.73
N ASP A 87 4.69 -17.64 -1.22
CA ASP A 87 4.73 -16.33 -1.87
C ASP A 87 6.01 -15.56 -1.55
N VAL A 88 6.48 -14.78 -2.52
CA VAL A 88 7.58 -13.84 -2.34
C VAL A 88 7.03 -12.41 -2.31
N PHE A 89 7.36 -11.69 -1.24
CA PHE A 89 7.12 -10.25 -1.11
C PHE A 89 8.41 -9.47 -1.31
N VAL A 90 8.30 -8.20 -1.69
CA VAL A 90 9.42 -7.26 -1.79
C VAL A 90 9.22 -6.15 -0.76
N ILE A 91 10.30 -5.82 -0.05
CA ILE A 91 10.34 -4.72 0.92
C ILE A 91 11.52 -3.78 0.61
N GLN A 92 11.28 -2.47 0.70
CA GLN A 92 12.30 -1.44 0.45
C GLN A 92 11.95 -0.12 1.18
N PRO A 93 12.92 0.78 1.47
CA PRO A 93 12.64 2.13 1.90
C PRO A 93 11.79 2.88 0.87
N ALA A 94 10.88 3.74 1.34
CA ALA A 94 10.04 4.54 0.46
C ALA A 94 10.74 5.85 0.06
N TYR A 95 10.71 6.20 -1.22
CA TYR A 95 11.23 7.46 -1.79
C TYR A 95 10.18 8.18 -2.63
N TYR A 96 10.37 9.48 -2.83
CA TYR A 96 9.35 10.38 -3.38
C TYR A 96 8.86 9.97 -4.79
N ASP A 97 9.78 9.72 -5.73
CA ASP A 97 9.43 9.47 -7.14
C ASP A 97 8.95 8.05 -7.48
N MET A 98 8.75 7.20 -6.47
CA MET A 98 8.56 5.76 -6.64
C MET A 98 7.31 5.33 -7.45
N PHE A 99 6.32 6.22 -7.56
CA PHE A 99 5.06 6.02 -8.28
C PHE A 99 4.82 7.10 -9.34
N MET A 100 5.87 7.80 -9.80
CA MET A 100 5.75 8.87 -10.79
C MET A 100 5.80 8.39 -12.26
N GLY A 101 5.83 7.08 -12.48
CA GLY A 101 5.98 6.47 -13.80
C GLY A 101 7.43 6.41 -14.28
N GLY A 102 7.65 5.72 -15.40
CA GLY A 102 8.98 5.52 -15.98
C GLY A 102 9.65 4.21 -15.54
N GLU A 103 10.85 3.97 -16.08
CA GLU A 103 11.63 2.72 -15.91
C GLU A 103 11.93 2.37 -14.44
N TRP A 104 11.91 3.39 -13.59
CA TRP A 104 12.36 3.33 -12.21
C TRP A 104 11.22 3.36 -11.17
N SER A 105 9.97 3.40 -11.64
CA SER A 105 8.80 3.30 -10.78
C SER A 105 8.51 1.83 -10.44
N ILE A 106 8.10 1.58 -9.20
CA ILE A 106 7.77 0.21 -8.78
C ILE A 106 6.38 -0.22 -9.21
N ASP A 107 5.51 0.75 -9.49
CA ASP A 107 4.13 0.64 -9.94
C ASP A 107 3.63 2.03 -10.41
N ASP A 108 2.47 2.11 -11.05
CA ASP A 108 1.80 3.37 -11.43
C ASP A 108 0.65 3.74 -10.47
N MET A 109 0.55 3.03 -9.34
CA MET A 109 -0.54 3.11 -8.38
C MET A 109 -0.03 3.40 -6.97
N TYR A 110 -0.61 4.42 -6.33
CA TYR A 110 -0.26 4.82 -4.97
C TYR A 110 -0.96 3.91 -3.94
N PRO A 111 -0.28 3.57 -2.83
CA PRO A 111 -0.81 2.66 -1.83
C PRO A 111 -1.99 3.31 -1.09
N SER A 112 -3.11 2.60 -0.98
CA SER A 112 -4.26 3.04 -0.18
C SER A 112 -4.23 2.52 1.25
N HIS A 113 -3.35 1.56 1.56
CA HIS A 113 -3.26 0.87 2.84
C HIS A 113 -1.87 1.03 3.46
N TYR A 114 -1.82 1.01 4.78
CA TYR A 114 -0.57 1.00 5.53
C TYR A 114 -0.72 0.30 6.87
N PHE A 115 0.40 -0.06 7.49
CA PHE A 115 0.45 -0.43 8.91
C PHE A 115 1.69 0.21 9.55
N LYS A 116 1.80 0.07 10.88
CA LYS A 116 2.94 0.59 11.64
C LYS A 116 3.73 -0.53 12.29
N ILE A 117 5.06 -0.40 12.21
CA ILE A 117 6.02 -1.24 12.94
C ILE A 117 7.05 -0.29 13.56
N ASP A 118 7.30 -0.39 14.87
CA ASP A 118 8.28 0.43 15.58
C ASP A 118 8.10 1.95 15.31
N ASN A 119 6.84 2.40 15.27
CA ASN A 119 6.41 3.76 14.93
C ASN A 119 6.82 4.26 13.52
N ARG A 120 7.20 3.34 12.62
CA ARG A 120 7.49 3.59 11.22
C ARG A 120 6.33 3.13 10.34
N ILE A 121 6.14 3.79 9.21
CA ILE A 121 5.05 3.53 8.29
C ILE A 121 5.51 2.48 7.28
N VAL A 122 4.72 1.43 7.08
CA VAL A 122 4.89 0.47 5.99
C VAL A 122 3.66 0.56 5.11
N PHE A 123 3.83 1.11 3.91
CA PHE A 123 2.79 1.16 2.90
C PHE A 123 2.61 -0.21 2.26
N LEU A 124 1.37 -0.61 2.04
CA LEU A 124 0.99 -1.85 1.40
C LEU A 124 0.54 -1.55 -0.03
N CYS A 125 1.36 -1.97 -1.00
CA CYS A 125 1.00 -1.88 -2.41
C CYS A 125 0.25 -3.14 -2.82
N SER A 126 -1.00 -2.97 -3.24
CA SER A 126 -1.88 -4.04 -3.68
C SER A 126 -2.47 -3.72 -5.05
N ARG A 127 -2.73 -4.75 -5.87
CA ARG A 127 -3.46 -4.56 -7.13
C ARG A 127 -4.86 -3.96 -6.93
N SER A 128 -5.45 -4.12 -5.74
CA SER A 128 -6.72 -3.49 -5.41
C SER A 128 -6.66 -1.96 -5.41
N ASP A 129 -5.46 -1.37 -5.29
CA ASP A 129 -5.28 0.08 -5.36
C ASP A 129 -5.72 0.62 -6.74
N SER A 130 -5.71 -0.20 -7.80
CA SER A 130 -6.10 0.19 -9.18
C SER A 130 -7.57 0.59 -9.27
N PHE A 131 -8.40 0.06 -8.37
CA PHE A 131 -9.84 0.34 -8.34
C PHE A 131 -10.17 1.64 -7.62
N MET A 132 -9.17 2.31 -7.05
CA MET A 132 -9.36 3.47 -6.19
C MET A 132 -9.00 4.78 -6.90
N LYS A 133 -9.68 5.89 -6.53
CA LYS A 133 -9.35 7.23 -7.04
C LYS A 133 -7.97 7.67 -6.52
N GLN A 134 -6.98 7.74 -7.41
CA GLN A 134 -5.57 7.90 -7.07
C GLN A 134 -5.19 9.26 -6.46
N GLU A 135 -5.91 10.34 -6.80
CA GLU A 135 -5.49 11.71 -6.46
C GLU A 135 -5.29 11.94 -4.95
N LYS A 136 -6.16 11.37 -4.11
CA LYS A 136 -6.02 11.50 -2.65
C LYS A 136 -4.83 10.73 -2.09
N TYR A 137 -4.52 9.56 -2.62
CA TYR A 137 -3.40 8.73 -2.16
C TYR A 137 -2.07 9.30 -2.62
N ARG A 138 -2.03 9.80 -3.87
CA ARG A 138 -0.90 10.58 -4.39
C ARG A 138 -0.57 11.75 -3.48
N LYS A 139 -1.57 12.55 -3.11
CA LYS A 139 -1.37 13.68 -2.20
C LYS A 139 -0.88 13.24 -0.82
N ALA A 140 -1.51 12.22 -0.23
CA ALA A 140 -1.11 11.70 1.09
C ALA A 140 0.33 11.17 1.08
N TYR A 141 0.69 10.38 0.07
CA TYR A 141 2.02 9.81 -0.08
C TYR A 141 3.11 10.89 -0.11
N HIS A 142 2.95 11.89 -0.98
CA HIS A 142 3.92 12.99 -1.14
C HIS A 142 3.96 13.96 0.04
N GLN A 143 2.93 13.97 0.90
CA GLN A 143 2.96 14.67 2.18
C GLN A 143 3.71 13.89 3.27
N ILE A 144 3.78 12.56 3.18
CA ILE A 144 4.42 11.68 4.16
C ILE A 144 5.88 11.44 3.81
N VAL A 145 6.17 11.14 2.54
CA VAL A 145 7.49 10.77 2.05
C VAL A 145 8.18 12.04 1.55
N SER A 146 9.27 12.43 2.21
CA SER A 146 10.01 13.64 1.83
C SER A 146 10.76 13.45 0.52
N ASP A 147 10.89 14.53 -0.24
CA ASP A 147 11.69 14.64 -1.47
C ASP A 147 13.21 14.47 -1.24
N SER A 148 13.65 14.44 0.02
CA SER A 148 15.07 14.37 0.37
C SER A 148 15.75 13.01 0.15
N LEU A 149 14.99 11.97 -0.20
CA LEU A 149 15.51 10.61 -0.35
C LEU A 149 15.94 10.32 -1.79
N ARG A 150 17.27 10.33 -1.99
CA ARG A 150 17.94 9.80 -3.19
C ARG A 150 17.42 8.40 -3.50
N VAL A 151 17.18 8.10 -4.78
CA VAL A 151 16.71 6.78 -5.18
C VAL A 151 17.72 5.70 -4.81
N ARG A 152 17.25 4.63 -4.16
CA ARG A 152 18.07 3.52 -3.67
C ARG A 152 17.56 2.19 -4.23
N TYR A 153 17.78 1.98 -5.53
CA TYR A 153 17.31 0.79 -6.23
C TYR A 153 17.87 -0.53 -5.69
N GLU A 154 19.04 -0.46 -5.04
CA GLU A 154 19.71 -1.64 -4.48
C GLU A 154 19.26 -1.95 -3.05
N ASP A 155 18.56 -1.02 -2.38
CA ASP A 155 18.15 -1.13 -0.98
C ASP A 155 16.80 -1.86 -0.87
N LEU A 156 16.73 -3.07 -1.42
CA LEU A 156 15.56 -3.94 -1.35
C LEU A 156 15.89 -5.33 -0.80
N ALA A 157 14.90 -5.98 -0.23
CA ALA A 157 14.95 -7.38 0.16
C ALA A 157 13.68 -8.12 -0.23
N PHE A 158 13.77 -9.43 -0.21
CA PHE A 158 12.67 -10.34 -0.50
C PHE A 158 12.25 -11.05 0.78
N ILE A 159 10.95 -11.26 0.97
CA ILE A 159 10.43 -12.07 2.07
C ILE A 159 9.72 -13.27 1.47
N LEU A 160 10.32 -14.45 1.63
CA LEU A 160 9.69 -15.72 1.27
C LEU A 160 8.81 -16.17 2.43
N VAL A 161 7.51 -16.32 2.19
CA VAL A 161 6.53 -16.77 3.18
C VAL A 161 6.16 -18.22 2.90
N GLU A 162 6.36 -19.09 3.89
CA GLU A 162 5.97 -20.49 3.80
C GLU A 162 4.58 -20.67 4.42
N HIS A 163 3.61 -21.16 3.63
CA HIS A 163 2.21 -21.15 4.08
C HIS A 163 1.89 -22.23 5.12
N LYS A 164 2.60 -23.36 5.07
CA LYS A 164 2.39 -24.50 5.98
C LYS A 164 2.51 -24.15 7.46
N ASP A 165 3.50 -23.33 7.79
CA ASP A 165 3.91 -23.05 9.16
C ASP A 165 4.04 -21.54 9.39
N ASN A 166 4.26 -21.11 10.63
CA ASN A 166 4.64 -19.72 10.90
C ASN A 166 6.11 -19.49 10.55
N LYS A 167 6.44 -19.53 9.25
CA LYS A 167 7.80 -19.44 8.74
C LYS A 167 7.89 -18.42 7.60
N ALA A 168 8.89 -17.55 7.72
CA ALA A 168 9.26 -16.60 6.69
C ALA A 168 10.77 -16.34 6.73
N THR A 169 11.37 -16.10 5.57
CA THR A 169 12.80 -15.83 5.43
C THR A 169 13.01 -14.50 4.73
N LEU A 170 13.84 -13.64 5.32
CA LEU A 170 14.31 -12.41 4.68
C LEU A 170 15.52 -12.78 3.83
N LEU A 171 15.46 -12.47 2.53
CA LEU A 171 16.44 -12.85 1.53
C LEU A 171 16.97 -11.61 0.82
N SER A 172 18.28 -11.57 0.59
CA SER A 172 18.91 -10.60 -0.31
C SER A 172 18.64 -10.92 -1.79
N SER A 173 18.96 -9.96 -2.66
CA SER A 173 18.92 -10.15 -4.12
C SER A 173 19.76 -11.33 -4.62
N ASP A 174 20.88 -11.64 -3.96
CA ASP A 174 21.72 -12.79 -4.34
C ASP A 174 21.17 -14.12 -3.83
N GLU A 175 20.50 -14.12 -2.69
CA GLU A 175 19.86 -15.33 -2.16
C GLU A 175 18.61 -15.69 -2.95
N ILE A 176 17.78 -14.71 -3.34
CA ILE A 176 16.57 -15.00 -4.11
C ILE A 176 16.90 -15.55 -5.50
N ARG A 177 18.00 -15.11 -6.13
CA ARG A 177 18.48 -15.63 -7.42
C ARG A 177 18.88 -17.12 -7.36
N LYS A 178 19.21 -17.62 -6.17
CA LYS A 178 19.54 -19.04 -5.94
C LYS A 178 18.29 -19.91 -5.73
N ARG A 179 17.11 -19.29 -5.52
CA ARG A 179 15.83 -19.98 -5.33
C ARG A 179 15.17 -20.30 -6.67
N LYS A 180 14.35 -21.35 -6.69
CA LYS A 180 13.52 -21.70 -7.85
C LYS A 180 12.21 -20.92 -7.79
N ILE A 181 12.27 -19.63 -8.13
CA ILE A 181 11.10 -18.75 -8.13
C ILE A 181 10.43 -18.78 -9.50
N SER A 182 9.16 -19.19 -9.52
CA SER A 182 8.29 -19.14 -10.69
C SER A 182 7.42 -17.88 -10.66
N PRO A 183 7.13 -17.23 -11.81
CA PRO A 183 6.22 -16.10 -11.83
C PRO A 183 4.76 -16.55 -11.64
N ILE A 184 3.96 -15.77 -10.89
CA ILE A 184 2.53 -16.06 -10.64
C ILE A 184 1.71 -16.13 -11.94
N SER A 185 2.10 -15.34 -12.95
CA SER A 185 1.61 -15.51 -14.33
C SER A 185 2.79 -15.82 -15.23
N GLY A 186 2.72 -16.92 -15.99
CA GLY A 186 3.65 -17.14 -17.09
C GLY A 186 3.67 -15.93 -18.03
N PHE A 187 4.83 -15.66 -18.65
CA PHE A 187 4.94 -14.62 -19.66
C PHE A 187 3.84 -14.83 -20.70
N ARG A 188 2.92 -13.85 -20.81
CA ARG A 188 1.89 -13.91 -21.85
C ARG A 188 2.62 -13.81 -23.19
N THR A 189 2.39 -14.78 -24.06
CA THR A 189 2.82 -14.67 -25.47
C THR A 189 2.23 -13.37 -26.01
N VAL A 190 3.08 -12.50 -26.56
CA VAL A 190 2.63 -11.24 -27.17
C VAL A 190 1.70 -11.61 -28.33
N VAL A 191 0.39 -11.48 -28.13
CA VAL A 191 -0.58 -11.62 -29.20
C VAL A 191 -0.57 -10.29 -29.94
N LYS A 192 0.03 -10.25 -31.13
CA LYS A 192 -0.06 -9.09 -32.01
C LYS A 192 -1.54 -8.89 -32.35
N PHE A 193 -2.12 -7.79 -31.89
CA PHE A 193 -3.50 -7.43 -32.22
C PHE A 193 -3.65 -7.43 -33.75
N LYS A 194 -4.57 -8.25 -34.26
CA LYS A 194 -5.02 -8.21 -35.64
C LYS A 194 -6.38 -7.55 -35.63
N ALA A 195 -6.48 -6.34 -36.17
CA ALA A 195 -7.75 -5.68 -36.35
C ALA A 195 -8.70 -6.58 -37.16
N PRO A 196 -10.01 -6.60 -36.84
CA PRO A 196 -11.00 -7.22 -37.70
C PRO A 196 -10.88 -6.64 -39.11
N LYS A 197 -10.99 -7.50 -40.15
CA LYS A 197 -11.15 -6.99 -41.51
C LYS A 197 -12.48 -6.24 -41.56
N LEU A 198 -12.45 -4.98 -41.94
CA LEU A 198 -13.66 -4.27 -42.36
C LEU A 198 -14.20 -5.05 -43.55
N THR A 199 -15.37 -5.66 -43.42
CA THR A 199 -16.16 -6.04 -44.59
C THR A 199 -16.69 -4.73 -45.15
N ASP A 200 -16.24 -4.36 -46.34
CA ASP A 200 -16.86 -3.32 -47.13
C ASP A 200 -18.30 -3.78 -47.39
N GLU A 201 -19.25 -3.32 -46.58
CA GLU A 201 -20.63 -3.22 -47.02
C GLU A 201 -20.64 -2.14 -48.10
N SER A 202 -20.44 -2.60 -49.33
CA SER A 202 -20.66 -1.81 -50.52
C SER A 202 -22.06 -1.21 -50.43
N SER A 203 -22.08 0.11 -50.46
CA SER A 203 -23.19 0.95 -50.91
C SER A 203 -23.77 0.37 -52.20
N ASP A 204 -24.91 -0.29 -52.10
CA ASP A 204 -25.85 -0.39 -53.22
C ASP A 204 -26.80 0.81 -53.08
N ASP A 205 -26.33 1.95 -53.58
CA ASP A 205 -27.21 3.03 -54.02
C ASP A 205 -27.89 2.56 -55.33
N GLU A 206 -29.18 2.22 -55.25
CA GLU A 206 -30.14 2.38 -56.36
C GLU A 206 -31.33 3.24 -55.90
#